data_AF-A0A7X9DHA1-F1
#
_entry.id   AF-A0A7X9DHA1-F1
#
_cell.length_a   1.000
_cell.length_b   1.000
_cell.length_c   1.000
_cell.angle_alpha   90.00
_cell.angle_beta   90.00
_cell.angle_gamma   90.00
#
_symmetry.space_group_name_H-M   'P 1'
#
loop_
_entity.id
_entity.type
_entity.pdbx_description
1 polymer ?
#
loop_
_entity_poly.entity_id
_entity_poly.type
_entity_poly.pdbx_seq_one_letter_code
_entity_poly.pdbx_strand_id
1 'polypeptide(L)'
;MAEITSEMIKELREKTQAGMLDCKKALIECGGDMEKAVDYLRKKGLAAANKREGRVAKEGIIASYIHNNSKLGVLLELNCETDFVARNQDFQDLAKDLCMQVAAANPLYVSPEDVPAEVLEREKEIYREQLKESGKPA
;
A
#
# COMPACT_ATOMS: atom_id res chain seq x y z
N MET A 1 -0.92 2.25 -35.73
CA MET A 1 -0.51 2.18 -34.32
C MET A 1 -0.18 3.61 -33.91
N ALA A 2 -0.69 4.10 -32.78
CA ALA A 2 -0.34 5.44 -32.32
C ALA A 2 1.19 5.56 -32.19
N GLU A 3 1.76 6.65 -32.68
CA GLU A 3 3.21 6.88 -32.60
C GLU A 3 3.57 7.28 -31.17
N ILE A 4 4.30 6.41 -30.46
CA ILE A 4 4.70 6.67 -29.08
C ILE A 4 5.97 7.51 -29.08
N THR A 5 5.87 8.77 -28.67
CA THR A 5 6.99 9.71 -28.63
C THR A 5 7.79 9.64 -27.32
N SER A 6 9.01 10.15 -27.33
CA SER A 6 9.86 10.30 -26.14
C SER A 6 9.20 11.14 -25.05
N GLU A 7 8.54 12.22 -25.45
CA GLU A 7 7.83 13.15 -24.57
C GLU A 7 6.69 12.44 -23.83
N MET A 8 5.89 11.61 -24.52
CA MET A 8 4.81 10.86 -23.87
C MET A 8 5.35 9.87 -22.83
N ILE A 9 6.45 9.19 -23.13
CA ILE A 9 7.08 8.26 -22.18
C ILE A 9 7.61 9.03 -20.97
N LYS A 10 8.23 10.19 -21.19
CA LYS A 10 8.74 11.07 -20.12
C LYS A 10 7.60 11.57 -19.23
N GLU A 11 6.51 12.06 -19.82
CA GLU A 11 5.34 12.55 -19.08
C GLU A 11 4.72 11.43 -18.22
N LEU A 12 4.53 10.24 -18.80
CA LEU A 12 3.99 9.10 -18.05
C LEU A 12 4.91 8.69 -16.90
N ARG A 13 6.22 8.72 -17.12
CA ARG A 13 7.22 8.44 -16.08
C ARG A 13 7.19 9.48 -14.97
N GLU A 14 7.08 10.76 -15.29
CA GLU A 14 7.01 11.82 -14.27
C GLU A 14 5.75 11.66 -13.41
N LYS A 15 4.62 11.28 -14.01
CA LYS A 15 3.35 11.05 -13.31
C LYS A 15 3.34 9.80 -12.43
N THR A 16 4.00 8.73 -12.87
CA THR A 16 3.88 7.40 -12.22
C THR A 16 5.14 6.93 -11.50
N GLN A 17 6.27 7.59 -11.76
CA GLN A 17 7.62 7.19 -11.35
C GLN A 17 8.04 5.78 -11.79
N ALA A 18 7.31 5.15 -12.72
CA ALA A 18 7.65 3.84 -13.23
C ALA A 18 8.93 3.84 -14.09
N GLY A 19 9.50 2.66 -14.30
CA GLY A 19 10.68 2.49 -15.16
C GLY A 19 10.41 2.92 -16.60
N MET A 20 11.39 3.53 -17.26
CA MET A 20 11.26 4.06 -18.63
C MET A 20 10.70 3.02 -19.63
N LEU A 21 11.18 1.79 -19.54
CA LEU A 21 10.73 0.69 -20.39
C LEU A 21 9.29 0.25 -20.07
N ASP A 22 8.88 0.31 -18.81
CA ASP A 22 7.52 -0.02 -18.41
C ASP A 22 6.54 1.05 -18.89
N CYS A 23 6.89 2.34 -18.80
CA CYS A 23 6.09 3.43 -19.36
C CYS A 23 5.92 3.28 -20.88
N LYS A 24 7.01 2.99 -21.61
CA LYS A 24 6.93 2.74 -23.06
C LYS A 24 6.02 1.56 -23.39
N LYS A 25 6.17 0.44 -22.68
CA LYS A 25 5.33 -0.75 -22.88
C LYS A 25 3.86 -0.44 -22.57
N ALA A 26 3.59 0.25 -21.47
CA ALA A 26 2.23 0.65 -21.10
C ALA A 26 1.57 1.50 -22.19
N LEU A 27 2.29 2.48 -22.73
CA LEU A 27 1.79 3.31 -23.83
C LEU A 27 1.54 2.50 -25.11
N ILE A 28 2.39 1.52 -25.44
CA ILE A 28 2.17 0.64 -26.60
C ILE A 28 0.90 -0.21 -26.41
N GLU A 29 0.76 -0.86 -25.26
CA GLU A 29 -0.40 -1.73 -24.95
C GLU A 29 -1.70 -0.94 -24.87
N CYS A 30 -1.63 0.32 -24.43
CA CYS A 30 -2.79 1.21 -24.34
C CYS A 30 -3.00 2.06 -25.59
N GLY A 31 -2.26 1.82 -26.68
CA GLY A 31 -2.43 2.55 -27.94
C GLY A 31 -2.17 4.05 -27.84
N GLY A 32 -1.28 4.47 -26.95
CA GLY A 32 -0.91 5.88 -26.70
C GLY A 32 -1.85 6.62 -25.73
N ASP A 33 -2.86 5.96 -25.18
CA ASP A 33 -3.78 6.55 -24.20
C ASP A 33 -3.11 6.67 -22.83
N MET A 34 -2.93 7.93 -22.37
CA MET A 34 -2.19 8.25 -21.15
C MET A 34 -2.91 7.76 -19.88
N GLU A 35 -4.22 7.97 -19.78
CA GLU A 35 -4.98 7.56 -18.59
C GLU A 35 -5.02 6.03 -18.48
N LYS A 36 -5.28 5.35 -19.59
CA LYS A 36 -5.23 3.88 -19.61
C LYS A 36 -3.84 3.34 -19.29
N ALA A 37 -2.78 4.02 -19.74
CA ALA A 37 -1.41 3.61 -19.42
C ALA A 37 -1.08 3.78 -17.93
N VAL A 38 -1.60 4.83 -17.28
CA VAL A 38 -1.49 5.00 -15.81
C VAL A 38 -2.19 3.85 -15.09
N ASP A 39 -3.44 3.54 -15.44
CA ASP A 39 -4.18 2.44 -14.83
C ASP A 39 -3.52 1.08 -15.08
N TYR A 40 -2.99 0.88 -16.28
CA TYR A 40 -2.22 -0.31 -16.64
C TYR A 40 -0.98 -0.46 -15.76
N LEU A 41 -0.21 0.62 -15.55
CA LEU A 41 0.96 0.62 -14.67
C LEU A 41 0.59 0.35 -13.22
N ARG A 42 -0.52 0.91 -12.71
CA ARG A 42 -0.99 0.64 -11.34
C ARG A 42 -1.34 -0.84 -11.15
N LYS A 43 -2.06 -1.44 -12.09
CA LYS A 43 -2.38 -2.88 -12.07
C LYS A 43 -1.12 -3.75 -12.13
N LYS A 44 -0.17 -3.41 -13.01
CA LYS A 44 1.10 -4.16 -13.15
C LYS A 44 2.01 -3.98 -11.93
N GLY A 45 2.00 -2.80 -11.31
CA GLY A 45 2.75 -2.50 -10.09
C GLY A 45 2.39 -3.42 -8.93
N LEU A 46 1.10 -3.70 -8.74
CA LEU A 46 0.61 -4.66 -7.74
C LEU A 46 1.19 -6.06 -7.97
N ALA A 47 1.16 -6.55 -9.21
CA ALA A 47 1.74 -7.86 -9.54
C ALA A 47 3.26 -7.91 -9.31
N ALA A 48 3.97 -6.79 -9.52
CA ALA A 48 5.40 -6.70 -9.22
C ALA A 48 5.69 -6.67 -7.72
N ALA A 49 4.83 -6.03 -6.92
CA ALA A 49 4.93 -6.01 -5.46
C ALA A 49 4.74 -7.42 -4.87
N ASN A 50 3.72 -8.17 -5.31
CA ASN A 50 3.48 -9.54 -4.84
C ASN A 50 4.66 -10.47 -5.12
N LYS A 51 5.38 -10.30 -6.23
CA LYS A 51 6.60 -11.07 -6.54
C LYS A 51 7.76 -10.77 -5.59
N ARG A 52 7.68 -9.71 -4.79
CA ARG A 52 8.71 -9.30 -3.82
C ARG A 52 8.32 -9.64 -2.38
N GLU A 53 7.10 -10.09 -2.12
CA GLU A 53 6.59 -10.39 -0.77
C GLU A 53 7.46 -11.38 0.01
N GLY A 54 8.05 -12.36 -0.66
CA GLY A 54 8.96 -13.34 -0.04
C GLY A 54 10.40 -12.85 0.16
N ARG A 55 10.73 -11.60 -0.19
CA ARG A 55 12.09 -11.06 0.00
C ARG A 55 12.28 -10.61 1.43
N VAL A 56 13.47 -10.87 1.96
CA VAL A 56 13.84 -10.46 3.31
C VAL A 56 14.16 -8.97 3.32
N ALA A 57 13.34 -8.18 4.03
CA ALA A 57 13.54 -6.75 4.28
C ALA A 57 13.99 -6.53 5.73
N LYS A 58 15.30 -6.38 5.95
CA LYS A 58 15.91 -6.22 7.29
C LYS A 58 16.37 -4.80 7.60
N GLU A 59 16.48 -3.96 6.58
CA GLU A 59 16.76 -2.54 6.75
C GLU A 59 15.44 -1.78 6.90
N GLY A 60 15.47 -0.50 7.26
CA GLY A 60 14.25 0.28 7.45
C GLY A 60 14.42 1.48 8.36
N ILE A 61 13.29 2.00 8.81
CA ILE A 61 13.24 3.10 9.78
C ILE A 61 12.19 2.84 10.85
N ILE A 62 12.43 3.38 12.04
CA ILE A 62 11.40 3.59 13.05
C ILE A 62 10.90 5.01 12.91
N ALA A 63 9.66 5.17 12.45
CA ALA A 63 8.98 6.45 12.37
C ALA A 63 8.20 6.72 13.66
N SER A 64 8.05 8.00 14.00
CA SER A 64 7.21 8.43 15.11
C SER A 64 6.34 9.61 14.71
N TYR A 65 5.15 9.68 15.30
CA TYR A 65 4.23 10.80 15.13
C TYR A 65 3.60 11.14 16.47
N ILE A 66 3.68 12.41 16.86
CA ILE A 66 2.98 12.95 18.03
C ILE A 66 1.87 13.85 17.50
N HIS A 67 0.63 13.56 17.88
CA HIS A 67 -0.50 14.37 17.48
C HIS A 67 -0.40 15.78 18.11
N ASN A 68 -1.02 16.78 17.46
CA ASN A 68 -0.85 18.20 17.82
C ASN A 68 -1.17 18.55 19.29
N ASN A 69 -2.05 17.78 19.93
CA ASN A 69 -2.44 17.97 21.34
C ASN A 69 -1.54 17.23 22.35
N SER A 70 -0.48 16.55 21.88
CA SER A 70 0.47 15.77 22.68
C SER A 70 -0.14 14.66 23.54
N LYS A 71 -1.36 14.21 23.23
CA LYS A 71 -2.05 13.12 23.97
C LYS A 71 -1.99 11.77 23.28
N LEU A 72 -1.58 11.75 22.01
CA LEU A 72 -1.49 10.55 21.18
C LEU A 72 -0.13 10.53 20.48
N GLY A 73 0.55 9.41 20.62
CA GLY A 73 1.81 9.13 19.95
C GLY A 73 1.75 7.79 19.24
N VAL A 74 2.38 7.69 18.08
CA VAL A 74 2.52 6.46 17.30
C VAL A 74 4.00 6.20 17.05
N LEU A 75 4.39 4.94 17.17
CA LEU A 75 5.64 4.39 16.66
C LEU A 75 5.29 3.36 15.58
N LEU A 76 6.05 3.37 14.48
CA LEU A 76 5.88 2.45 13.37
C LEU A 76 7.23 2.02 12.84
N GLU A 77 7.44 0.72 12.71
CA GLU A 77 8.57 0.16 11.97
C GLU A 77 8.18 -0.03 10.51
N LEU A 78 8.94 0.54 9.59
CA LEU A 78 8.79 0.33 8.16
C LEU A 78 10.09 -0.23 7.58
N ASN A 79 10.06 -1.50 7.18
CA ASN A 79 11.23 -2.18 6.64
C ASN A 79 11.34 -2.06 5.11
N CYS A 80 12.57 -2.17 4.62
CA CYS A 80 12.93 -2.25 3.21
C CYS A 80 14.18 -3.14 3.01
N GLU A 81 14.55 -3.40 1.76
CA GLU A 81 15.68 -4.30 1.46
C GLU A 81 17.05 -3.65 1.76
N THR A 82 17.18 -2.31 1.65
CA THR A 82 18.48 -1.62 1.75
C THR A 82 18.39 -0.29 2.49
N ASP A 83 19.48 0.09 3.17
CA ASP A 83 19.59 1.37 3.89
C ASP A 83 19.49 2.60 2.98
N PHE A 84 19.91 2.47 1.71
CA PHE A 84 19.75 3.52 0.71
C PHE A 84 18.28 3.90 0.49
N VAL A 85 17.37 2.91 0.49
CA VAL A 85 15.92 3.16 0.38
C VAL A 85 15.40 3.79 1.68
N ALA A 86 15.83 3.28 2.84
CA ALA A 86 15.44 3.81 4.14
C ALA A 86 15.73 5.32 4.30
N ARG A 87 16.81 5.80 3.67
CA ARG A 87 17.21 7.22 3.68
C ARG A 87 16.53 8.09 2.63
N ASN A 88 15.76 7.52 1.71
CA ASN A 88 15.02 8.30 0.71
C ASN A 88 13.91 9.11 1.39
N GLN A 89 13.73 10.37 0.97
CA GLN A 89 12.68 11.25 1.47
C GLN A 89 11.29 10.64 1.24
N ASP A 90 11.02 10.05 0.07
CA ASP A 90 9.71 9.45 -0.24
C ASP A 90 9.36 8.30 0.73
N PHE A 91 10.37 7.53 1.16
CA PHE A 91 10.19 6.43 2.11
C PHE A 91 9.93 6.94 3.53
N GLN A 92 10.61 8.01 3.93
CA GLN A 92 10.39 8.67 5.21
C GLN A 92 9.02 9.34 5.29
N ASP A 93 8.59 9.98 4.21
CA ASP A 93 7.27 10.62 4.11
C ASP A 93 6.17 9.56 4.17
N LEU A 94 6.32 8.44 3.45
CA LEU A 94 5.41 7.30 3.54
C LEU A 94 5.27 6.79 4.99
N ALA A 95 6.38 6.58 5.71
CA ALA A 95 6.32 6.10 7.08
C ALA A 95 5.59 7.08 8.02
N LYS A 96 5.78 8.39 7.80
CA LYS A 96 5.07 9.42 8.56
C LYS A 96 3.56 9.44 8.25
N ASP A 97 3.19 9.29 6.98
CA ASP A 97 1.79 9.20 6.57
C ASP A 97 1.12 7.96 7.16
N LEU A 98 1.80 6.82 7.19
CA LEU A 98 1.34 5.62 7.86
C LEU A 98 1.16 5.83 9.37
N CYS A 99 2.10 6.49 10.04
CA CYS A 99 1.93 6.85 11.45
C CYS A 99 0.68 7.70 11.69
N MET A 100 0.40 8.68 10.83
CA MET A 100 -0.81 9.51 10.93
C MET A 100 -2.08 8.69 10.69
N GLN A 101 -2.05 7.75 9.73
CA GLN A 101 -3.16 6.84 9.49
C GLN A 101 -3.42 5.93 10.70
N VAL A 102 -2.37 5.37 11.31
CA VAL A 102 -2.48 4.56 12.53
C VAL A 102 -3.06 5.39 13.68
N ALA A 103 -2.61 6.64 13.85
CA ALA A 103 -3.15 7.55 14.86
C ALA A 103 -4.66 7.79 14.68
N ALA A 104 -5.14 7.89 13.44
CA ALA A 104 -6.54 8.14 13.12
C ALA A 104 -7.42 6.88 13.19
N ALA A 105 -6.93 5.75 12.68
CA ALA A 105 -7.71 4.52 12.56
C ALA A 105 -7.61 3.60 13.79
N ASN A 106 -6.56 3.76 14.61
CA ASN A 106 -6.26 2.90 15.76
C ASN A 106 -6.40 1.39 15.46
N PRO A 107 -5.71 0.86 14.42
CA PRO A 107 -5.80 -0.55 14.06
C PRO A 107 -5.21 -1.42 15.18
N LEU A 108 -5.82 -2.57 15.41
CA LEU A 108 -5.34 -3.54 16.42
C LEU A 108 -4.30 -4.51 15.87
N TYR A 109 -4.26 -4.70 14.55
CA TYR A 109 -3.44 -5.69 13.85
C TYR A 109 -2.89 -5.09 12.55
N VAL A 110 -1.73 -5.56 12.10
CA VAL A 110 -1.08 -5.08 10.87
C VAL A 110 -1.65 -5.79 9.64
N SER A 111 -1.86 -7.10 9.74
CA SER A 111 -2.42 -7.94 8.69
C SER A 111 -3.62 -8.77 9.18
N PRO A 112 -4.50 -9.23 8.27
CA PRO A 112 -5.60 -10.15 8.62
C PRO A 112 -5.14 -11.45 9.29
N GLU A 113 -3.95 -11.92 8.95
CA GLU A 113 -3.37 -13.15 9.48
C GLU A 113 -2.90 -13.00 10.93
N ASP A 114 -2.63 -11.77 11.38
CA ASP A 114 -2.23 -11.46 12.76
C ASP A 114 -3.40 -11.55 13.75
N VAL A 115 -4.64 -11.68 13.27
CA VAL A 115 -5.82 -11.76 14.14
C VAL A 115 -5.88 -13.15 14.79
N PRO A 116 -5.82 -13.25 16.13
CA PRO A 116 -5.85 -14.55 16.81
C PRO A 116 -7.15 -15.32 16.53
N ALA A 117 -7.04 -16.62 16.34
CA ALA A 117 -8.19 -17.49 16.06
C ALA A 117 -9.28 -17.39 17.14
N GLU A 118 -8.87 -17.24 18.41
CA GLU A 118 -9.78 -17.07 19.55
C GLU A 118 -10.62 -15.80 19.44
N VAL A 119 -10.03 -14.69 18.98
CA VAL A 119 -10.74 -13.43 18.74
C VAL A 119 -11.73 -13.63 17.59
N LEU A 120 -11.29 -14.24 16.49
CA LEU A 120 -12.16 -14.49 15.33
C LEU A 120 -13.37 -15.37 15.69
N GLU A 121 -13.16 -16.47 16.39
CA GLU A 121 -14.26 -17.37 16.76
C GLU A 121 -15.21 -16.72 17.76
N ARG A 122 -14.69 -15.99 18.76
CA ARG A 122 -15.52 -15.22 19.69
C ARG A 122 -16.39 -14.20 18.96
N GLU A 123 -15.82 -13.40 18.05
CA GLU A 123 -16.60 -12.42 17.30
C GLU A 123 -17.64 -13.12 16.39
N LYS A 124 -17.28 -14.22 15.71
CA LYS A 124 -18.23 -15.00 14.89
C LYS A 124 -19.40 -15.53 15.71
N GLU A 125 -19.16 -16.00 16.93
CA GLU A 125 -20.22 -16.48 17.83
C GLU A 125 -21.20 -15.35 18.18
N ILE A 126 -20.68 -14.18 18.57
CA ILE A 126 -21.49 -12.99 18.88
C ILE A 126 -22.37 -12.62 17.67
N TYR A 127 -21.80 -12.56 16.46
CA TYR A 127 -22.57 -12.23 15.26
C TYR A 127 -23.63 -13.30 14.92
N ARG A 128 -23.33 -14.59 15.13
CA ARG A 128 -24.32 -15.67 14.92
C ARG A 128 -25.50 -15.55 15.88
N GLU A 129 -25.25 -15.20 17.14
CA GLU A 129 -26.31 -15.00 18.13
C GLU A 129 -27.19 -13.80 17.77
N GLN A 130 -26.58 -12.66 17.42
CA GLN A 130 -27.31 -11.49 16.95
C GLN A 130 -28.18 -11.78 15.72
N LEU A 131 -27.69 -12.58 14.78
CA LEU A 131 -28.46 -12.99 13.61
C LEU A 131 -29.67 -13.85 13.98
N LYS A 132 -29.50 -14.82 14.89
CA LYS A 132 -30.60 -15.65 15.41
C LYS A 132 -31.68 -14.80 16.07
N GLU A 133 -31.29 -13.80 16.87
CA GLU A 133 -32.22 -12.88 17.52
C GLU A 133 -32.91 -11.92 16.53
N SER A 134 -32.25 -11.58 15.42
CA SER A 134 -32.79 -10.67 14.40
C SER A 134 -33.90 -11.26 13.51
N GLY A 135 -34.20 -12.56 13.67
CA GLY A 135 -35.27 -13.25 12.94
C GLY A 135 -35.03 -13.43 11.43
N LYS A 136 -33.82 -13.12 10.94
CA LYS A 136 -33.43 -13.38 9.55
C LYS A 136 -32.94 -14.84 9.43
N PRO A 137 -33.31 -15.57 8.35
CA PRO A 137 -32.85 -16.94 8.17
C PRO A 137 -31.31 -16.98 8.10
N ALA A 138 -30.75 -18.05 8.68
CA ALA A 138 -29.32 -18.32 8.77
C ALA A 138 -28.65 -18.46 7.40
#